data_AF-A0A2N2BFE7-F1
#
_entry.id   AF-A0A2N2BFE7-F1
#
_cell.length_a   1.000
_cell.length_b   1.000
_cell.length_c   1.000
_cell.angle_alpha   90.00
_cell.angle_beta   90.00
_cell.angle_gamma   90.00
#
_symmetry.space_group_name_H-M   'P 1'
#
loop_
_entity.id
_entity.type
_entity.pdbx_description
1 polymer ?
#
loop_
_entity_poly.entity_id
_entity_poly.type
_entity_poly.pdbx_seq_one_letter_code
_entity_poly.pdbx_strand_id
1 'polypeptide(L)'
;MKNALSRYLIYVVYFLGIGMVSSGIVLMPFNAIRYGTILTIGLLLFSTGSFINEVVLDKKQLTITQRIQLIFVSLTLAIGIGMISGGIAHFKESPTYVTYLIPLGIVISFVSF
;
A
#
# COMPACT_ATOMS: atom_id res chain seq x y z
N MET A 1 2.40 26.73 -8.90
CA MET A 1 3.50 26.08 -8.13
C MET A 1 3.03 25.43 -6.83
N LYS A 2 2.25 26.10 -5.96
CA LYS A 2 1.75 25.51 -4.69
C LYS A 2 1.04 24.14 -4.89
N ASN A 3 0.15 24.01 -5.87
CA ASN A 3 -0.54 22.74 -6.15
C ASN A 3 0.37 21.59 -6.62
N ALA A 4 1.48 21.90 -7.30
CA ALA A 4 2.42 20.88 -7.78
C ALA A 4 3.25 20.32 -6.63
N LEU A 5 3.71 21.18 -5.72
CA LEU A 5 4.44 20.75 -4.52
C LEU A 5 3.56 19.89 -3.61
N SER A 6 2.29 20.27 -3.39
CA SER A 6 1.36 19.47 -2.58
C SER A 6 1.13 18.08 -3.18
N ARG A 7 0.92 18.00 -4.50
CA ARG A 7 0.77 16.71 -5.22
C ARG A 7 2.02 15.86 -5.10
N TYR A 8 3.20 16.46 -5.29
CA TYR A 8 4.47 15.77 -5.13
C TYR A 8 4.63 15.17 -3.73
N LEU A 9 4.38 15.94 -2.67
CA LEU A 9 4.50 15.46 -1.29
C LEU A 9 3.53 14.29 -1.00
N ILE A 10 2.31 14.36 -1.54
CA ILE A 10 1.32 13.29 -1.39
C ILE A 10 1.77 12.02 -2.14
N TYR A 11 2.29 12.16 -3.35
CA TYR A 11 2.88 11.03 -4.08
C TYR A 11 4.08 10.42 -3.37
N VAL A 12 4.93 11.24 -2.75
CA VAL A 12 6.02 10.74 -1.90
C VAL A 12 5.46 9.87 -0.77
N VAL A 13 4.44 10.34 -0.04
CA VAL A 13 3.79 9.57 1.03
C VAL A 13 3.21 8.26 0.50
N TYR A 14 2.55 8.30 -0.65
CA TYR A 14 2.00 7.13 -1.34
C TYR A 14 3.04 6.08 -1.69
N PHE A 15 4.08 6.48 -2.44
CA PHE A 15 5.10 5.57 -2.94
C PHE A 15 5.99 5.05 -1.82
N LEU A 16 6.30 5.89 -0.81
CA LEU A 16 6.96 5.42 0.41
C LEU A 16 6.11 4.39 1.15
N GLY A 17 4.80 4.66 1.30
CA GLY A 17 3.86 3.73 1.88
C GLY A 17 3.89 2.36 1.19
N ILE A 18 3.79 2.32 -0.13
CA ILE A 18 3.88 1.06 -0.90
C ILE A 18 5.23 0.37 -0.74
N GLY A 19 6.35 1.09 -0.80
CA GLY A 19 7.67 0.50 -0.60
C GLY A 19 7.81 -0.17 0.78
N MET A 20 7.24 0.44 1.81
CA MET A 20 7.19 -0.10 3.17
C MET A 20 6.26 -1.31 3.26
N VAL A 21 5.05 -1.26 2.68
CA VAL A 21 4.12 -2.40 2.65
C VAL A 21 4.74 -3.60 1.95
N SER A 22 5.35 -3.37 0.78
CA SER A 22 6.10 -4.37 0.02
C SER A 22 7.15 -5.07 0.88
N SER A 23 8.05 -4.29 1.49
CA SER A 23 9.13 -4.81 2.34
C SER A 23 8.58 -5.52 3.58
N GLY A 24 7.55 -4.95 4.21
CA GLY A 24 6.93 -5.47 5.41
C GLY A 24 6.26 -6.84 5.21
N ILE A 25 5.68 -7.08 4.04
CA ILE A 25 5.07 -8.37 3.70
C ILE A 25 6.15 -9.37 3.32
N VAL A 26 6.97 -9.07 2.31
CA VAL A 26 7.86 -10.08 1.72
C VAL A 26 8.97 -10.52 2.67
N LEU A 27 9.43 -9.63 3.56
CA LEU A 27 10.48 -9.93 4.52
C LEU A 27 9.96 -10.41 5.88
N MET A 28 8.63 -10.50 6.05
CA MET A 28 7.98 -10.95 7.29
C MET A 28 8.60 -12.25 7.87
N PRO A 29 8.93 -13.28 7.06
CA PRO A 29 9.52 -14.52 7.57
C PRO A 29 10.88 -14.35 8.26
N PHE A 30 11.64 -13.29 7.93
CA PHE A 30 12.97 -13.07 8.50
C PHE A 30 12.93 -12.39 9.88
N ASN A 31 11.95 -11.51 10.11
CA ASN A 31 11.73 -10.85 11.41
C ASN A 31 10.32 -10.25 11.50
N ALA A 32 9.38 -11.01 12.05
CA ALA A 32 7.97 -10.63 12.08
C ALA A 32 7.69 -9.33 12.84
N ILE A 33 8.44 -9.06 13.93
CA ILE A 33 8.24 -7.82 14.72
C ILE A 33 8.66 -6.61 13.89
N ARG A 34 9.89 -6.62 13.36
CA ARG A 34 10.43 -5.50 12.57
C ARG A 34 9.58 -5.24 11.33
N TYR A 35 9.29 -6.28 10.55
CA TYR A 35 8.59 -6.13 9.28
C TYR A 35 7.09 -5.93 9.46
N GLY A 36 6.50 -6.44 10.55
CA GLY A 36 5.14 -6.08 10.97
C GLY A 36 5.00 -4.60 11.34
N THR A 37 5.99 -4.03 12.03
CA THR A 37 6.02 -2.57 12.30
C THR A 37 6.14 -1.77 11.00
N ILE A 38 7.04 -2.15 10.10
CA ILE A 38 7.21 -1.48 8.79
C ILE A 38 5.92 -1.56 7.96
N LEU A 39 5.28 -2.73 7.92
CA LEU A 39 4.00 -2.93 7.24
C LEU A 39 2.92 -2.00 7.80
N THR A 40 2.78 -1.94 9.12
CA THR A 40 1.78 -1.11 9.80
C THR A 40 1.98 0.37 9.45
N ILE A 41 3.21 0.87 9.51
CA ILE A 41 3.53 2.26 9.16
C ILE A 41 3.25 2.51 7.67
N GLY A 42 3.64 1.58 6.79
CA GLY A 42 3.39 1.67 5.35
C GLY A 42 1.90 1.76 5.01
N LEU A 43 1.06 0.93 5.64
CA LEU A 43 -0.40 0.95 5.47
C LEU A 43 -1.01 2.27 5.95
N LEU A 44 -0.55 2.82 7.07
CA LEU A 44 -1.00 4.12 7.58
C LEU A 44 -0.61 5.25 6.62
N LEU A 45 0.63 5.26 6.12
CA LEU A 45 1.09 6.26 5.16
C LEU A 45 0.29 6.19 3.86
N PHE A 46 0.11 4.99 3.30
CA PHE A 46 -0.62 4.82 2.05
C PHE A 46 -2.08 5.22 2.18
N SER A 47 -2.78 4.72 3.20
CA SER A 47 -4.20 5.05 3.41
C SER A 47 -4.43 6.52 3.71
N THR A 48 -3.54 7.16 4.47
CA THR A 48 -3.58 8.60 4.72
C THR A 48 -3.29 9.40 3.45
N GLY A 49 -2.29 8.99 2.67
CA GLY A 49 -1.98 9.58 1.36
C GLY A 49 -3.19 9.51 0.42
N SER A 50 -3.87 8.35 0.37
CA SER A 50 -5.10 8.17 -0.39
C SER A 50 -6.23 9.07 0.04
N PHE A 51 -6.46 9.15 1.35
CA PHE A 51 -7.50 10.01 1.87
C PHE A 51 -7.24 11.48 1.52
N ILE A 52 -6.00 11.96 1.70
CA ILE A 52 -5.64 13.35 1.40
C ILE A 52 -5.77 13.62 -0.10
N ASN A 53 -5.31 12.71 -0.96
CA ASN A 53 -5.42 12.88 -2.41
C ASN A 53 -6.90 13.03 -2.84
N GLU A 54 -7.74 12.10 -2.40
CA GLU A 54 -9.13 12.04 -2.85
C GLU A 54 -10.00 13.17 -2.29
N VAL A 55 -9.84 13.47 -0.99
CA VAL A 55 -10.72 14.40 -0.27
C VAL A 55 -10.20 15.83 -0.28
N VAL A 56 -8.88 16.03 -0.19
CA VAL A 56 -8.28 17.36 -0.05
C VAL A 56 -7.88 17.93 -1.41
N LEU A 57 -7.16 17.15 -2.23
CA LEU A 57 -6.70 17.63 -3.52
C LEU A 57 -7.80 17.62 -4.57
N ASP A 58 -8.50 16.51 -4.70
CA ASP A 58 -9.54 16.33 -5.71
C ASP A 58 -10.92 16.83 -5.22
N LYS A 59 -10.98 17.31 -3.98
CA LYS A 59 -12.17 17.93 -3.34
C LYS A 59 -13.43 17.07 -3.47
N LYS A 60 -13.30 15.74 -3.52
CA LYS A 60 -14.47 14.86 -3.61
C LYS A 60 -15.26 14.95 -2.31
N GLN A 61 -16.54 15.28 -2.43
CA GLN A 61 -17.48 15.27 -1.30
C GLN A 61 -17.93 13.84 -1.04
N LEU A 62 -17.10 13.08 -0.30
CA LEU A 62 -17.41 11.71 0.08
C LEU A 62 -18.28 11.68 1.34
N THR A 63 -19.33 10.87 1.32
CA THR A 63 -20.10 10.48 2.51
C THR A 63 -19.22 9.68 3.48
N ILE A 64 -19.65 9.53 4.73
CA ILE A 64 -18.91 8.73 5.73
C ILE A 64 -18.66 7.31 5.23
N THR A 65 -19.68 6.68 4.64
CA THR A 65 -19.59 5.33 4.07
C THR A 65 -18.55 5.26 2.95
N GLN A 66 -18.53 6.23 2.05
CA GLN A 66 -17.55 6.28 0.96
C GLN A 66 -16.12 6.51 1.47
N ARG A 67 -15.93 7.26 2.56
CA ARG A 67 -14.61 7.43 3.19
C ARG A 67 -14.09 6.13 3.79
N ILE A 68 -14.96 5.39 4.49
CA ILE A 68 -14.60 4.07 5.05
C ILE A 68 -14.26 3.10 3.91
N GLN A 69 -15.07 3.10 2.85
CA GLN A 69 -14.81 2.29 1.66
C GLN A 69 -13.47 2.66 1.00
N LEU A 70 -13.16 3.95 0.86
CA LEU A 70 -11.88 4.42 0.33
C LEU A 70 -10.69 3.89 1.14
N ILE A 71 -10.78 3.94 2.48
CA ILE A 71 -9.72 3.41 3.35
C ILE A 71 -9.58 1.90 3.15
N PHE A 72 -10.69 1.17 3.16
CA PHE A 72 -10.68 -0.29 2.99
C PHE A 72 -10.08 -0.71 1.64
N VAL A 73 -10.52 -0.07 0.55
CA VAL A 73 -10.00 -0.28 -0.80
C VAL A 73 -8.52 0.07 -0.86
N SER A 74 -8.11 1.20 -0.28
CA SER A 74 -6.70 1.63 -0.26
C SER A 74 -5.81 0.61 0.46
N LEU A 75 -6.24 0.12 1.63
CA LEU A 75 -5.48 -0.87 2.39
C LEU A 75 -5.35 -2.18 1.61
N THR A 76 -6.45 -2.68 1.06
CA THR A 76 -6.48 -3.93 0.31
C THR A 76 -5.62 -3.84 -0.95
N LEU A 77 -5.72 -2.73 -1.68
CA LEU A 77 -4.88 -2.44 -2.83
C LEU A 77 -3.39 -2.37 -2.45
N ALA A 78 -3.04 -1.67 -1.37
CA ALA A 78 -1.66 -1.55 -0.91
C ALA A 78 -1.06 -2.92 -0.57
N ILE A 79 -1.83 -3.77 0.12
CA ILE A 79 -1.42 -5.15 0.42
C ILE A 79 -1.18 -5.93 -0.86
N GLY A 80 -2.15 -5.93 -1.78
CA GLY A 80 -2.03 -6.66 -3.04
C GLY A 80 -0.83 -6.23 -3.88
N ILE A 81 -0.65 -4.92 -4.07
CA ILE A 81 0.49 -4.36 -4.79
C ILE A 81 1.82 -4.63 -4.07
N GLY A 82 1.84 -4.51 -2.74
CA GLY A 82 3.02 -4.84 -1.92
C GLY A 82 3.45 -6.30 -2.04
N MET A 83 2.49 -7.23 -2.08
CA MET A 83 2.76 -8.65 -2.29
C MET A 83 3.37 -8.93 -3.66
N ILE A 84 2.84 -8.31 -4.72
CA ILE A 84 3.35 -8.47 -6.08
C ILE A 84 4.75 -7.89 -6.20
N SER A 85 4.90 -6.60 -5.87
CA SER A 85 6.17 -5.86 -6.02
C SER A 85 7.27 -6.43 -5.14
N GLY A 86 6.99 -6.71 -3.87
CA GLY A 86 7.94 -7.31 -2.93
C GLY A 86 8.29 -8.74 -3.34
N GLY A 87 7.29 -9.53 -3.73
CA GLY A 87 7.47 -10.90 -4.18
C GLY A 87 8.37 -11.01 -5.42
N ILE A 88 8.22 -10.08 -6.38
CA ILE A 88 9.10 -10.00 -7.55
C ILE A 88 10.51 -9.59 -7.15
N ALA A 89 10.65 -8.54 -6.33
CA ALA A 89 11.94 -7.99 -5.94
C ALA A 89 12.79 -8.98 -5.14
N HIS A 90 12.16 -9.79 -4.29
CA HIS A 90 12.81 -10.74 -3.40
C HIS A 90 12.56 -12.21 -3.77
N PHE A 91 12.32 -12.48 -5.05
CA PHE A 91 11.97 -13.83 -5.50
C PHE A 91 13.07 -14.85 -5.17
N LYS A 92 14.34 -14.44 -5.27
CA LYS A 92 15.49 -15.33 -5.03
C LYS A 92 15.70 -15.62 -3.55
N GLU A 93 15.32 -14.69 -2.68
CA GLU A 93 15.52 -14.75 -1.24
C GLU A 93 14.50 -15.68 -0.56
N SER A 94 13.26 -15.74 -1.07
CA SER A 94 12.24 -16.65 -0.55
C SER A 94 11.29 -17.21 -1.63
N PRO A 95 11.78 -18.06 -2.55
CA PRO A 95 11.02 -18.50 -3.73
C PRO A 95 9.68 -19.17 -3.38
N THR A 96 9.66 -20.02 -2.35
CA THR A 96 8.44 -20.72 -1.92
C THR A 96 7.41 -19.74 -1.40
N TYR A 97 7.80 -18.80 -0.54
CA TYR A 97 6.88 -17.83 0.05
C TYR A 97 6.31 -16.89 -1.01
N VAL A 98 7.18 -16.33 -1.86
CA VAL A 98 6.76 -15.35 -2.87
C VAL A 98 5.96 -15.95 -4.02
N THR A 99 6.11 -17.25 -4.31
CA THR A 99 5.28 -17.96 -5.30
C THR A 99 3.80 -17.98 -4.91
N TYR A 100 3.49 -17.96 -3.61
CA TYR A 100 2.10 -17.78 -3.14
C TYR A 100 1.70 -16.31 -3.05
N LEU A 101 2.62 -15.43 -2.64
CA LEU A 101 2.32 -14.00 -2.50
C LEU A 101 1.94 -13.34 -3.82
N ILE A 102 2.67 -13.60 -4.91
CA ILE A 102 2.42 -12.88 -6.17
C ILE A 102 1.00 -13.14 -6.71
N PRO A 103 0.54 -14.41 -6.86
CA PRO A 103 -0.83 -14.69 -7.31
C PRO A 103 -1.89 -14.17 -6.34
N LEU A 104 -1.68 -14.33 -5.03
CA LEU A 104 -2.63 -13.85 -4.04
C LEU A 104 -2.71 -12.30 -4.06
N GLY A 105 -1.58 -11.64 -4.26
CA GLY A 105 -1.52 -10.19 -4.42
C GLY A 105 -2.29 -9.70 -5.63
N ILE A 106 -2.22 -10.42 -6.77
CA ILE A 106 -3.04 -10.13 -7.96
C ILE A 106 -4.52 -10.22 -7.61
N VAL A 107 -4.96 -11.31 -6.96
CA VAL A 107 -6.37 -11.50 -6.57
C VAL A 107 -6.84 -10.40 -5.63
N ILE A 108 -6.07 -10.09 -4.58
CA ILE A 108 -6.39 -9.06 -3.58
C ILE A 108 -6.45 -7.67 -4.23
N SER A 109 -5.48 -7.34 -5.08
CA SER A 109 -5.47 -6.05 -5.78
C SER A 109 -6.62 -5.92 -6.77
N PHE A 110 -7.00 -7.01 -7.45
CA PHE A 110 -8.11 -7.03 -8.40
C PHE A 110 -9.46 -6.80 -7.72
N VAL A 111 -9.71 -7.42 -6.56
CA VAL A 111 -10.95 -7.20 -5.79
C VAL A 111 -11.06 -5.76 -5.27
N SER A 112 -9.94 -5.04 -5.21
CA SER A 112 -9.90 -3.64 -4.79
C SER A 112 -10.15 -2.65 -5.93
N PHE A 113 -10.25 -3.12 -7.18
CA PHE A 113 -10.47 -2.33 -8.38
C PHE A 113 -11.95 -2.37 -8.81
#